data_AF-A0A1Q4Y1X1-F1
#
_entry.id   AF-A0A1Q4Y1X1-F1
#
_cell.length_a   1.000
_cell.length_b   1.000
_cell.length_c   1.000
_cell.angle_alpha   90.00
_cell.angle_beta   90.00
_cell.angle_gamma   90.00
#
_symmetry.space_group_name_H-M   'P 1'
#
loop_
_entity.id
_entity.type
_entity.pdbx_description
1 polymer ?
#
loop_
_entity_poly.entity_id
_entity_poly.type
_entity_poly.pdbx_seq_one_letter_code
_entity_poly.pdbx_strand_id
1 'polypeptide(L)' 'MIAWTTEYYGLAVESLRRSGRRVEDEVLAHISPAHSENINSFGAIEVDVEGELPLLGPTGYRPLRVRDTLF' A
#
# COMPACT_ATOMS: atom_id res chain seq x y z
N MET A 1 -5.22 14.15 3.31
CA MET A 1 -5.88 12.92 3.78
C MET A 1 -4.79 11.87 3.87
N ILE A 2 -4.49 11.35 5.06
CA ILE A 2 -3.53 10.26 5.22
C ILE A 2 -4.23 9.00 4.71
N ALA A 3 -3.76 8.43 3.61
CA ALA A 3 -4.32 7.19 3.10
C ALA A 3 -3.82 6.03 3.97
N TRP A 4 -4.73 5.20 4.47
CA TRP A 4 -4.37 4.05 5.27
C TRP A 4 -3.66 3.01 4.38
N THR A 5 -2.78 2.17 4.95
CA THR A 5 -2.03 1.14 4.21
C THR A 5 -2.93 0.32 3.26
N THR A 6 -4.17 0.05 3.69
CA THR A 6 -5.20 -0.65 2.91
C THR A 6 -5.59 0.07 1.61
N GLU A 7 -5.69 1.40 1.62
CA GLU A 7 -6.03 2.20 0.43
C GLU A 7 -4.88 2.20 -0.58
N TYR A 8 -3.63 2.26 -0.10
CA TYR A 8 -2.45 2.13 -0.95
C TYR A 8 -2.37 0.75 -1.63
N TYR A 9 -2.68 -0.32 -0.89
CA TYR A 9 -2.76 -1.66 -1.48
C TYR A 9 -3.90 -1.77 -2.51
N GLY A 10 -5.05 -1.13 -2.28
CA GLY A 10 -6.12 -1.05 -3.27
C GLY A 10 -5.65 -0.47 -4.61
N LEU A 11 -4.91 0.64 -4.58
CA LEU A 11 -4.35 1.26 -5.80
C LEU A 11 -3.33 0.37 -6.50
N ALA A 12 -2.46 -0.30 -5.75
CA ALA A 12 -1.47 -1.21 -6.32
C ALA A 12 -2.16 -2.38 -7.02
N VAL A 13 -3.15 -3.01 -6.38
CA VAL A 13 -3.95 -4.10 -6.97
C VAL A 13 -4.64 -3.63 -8.25
N GLU A 14 -5.23 -2.44 -8.25
CA GLU A 14 -5.90 -1.90 -9.43
C GLU A 14 -4.91 -1.68 -10.59
N SER A 15 -3.73 -1.11 -10.31
CA SER A 15 -2.66 -0.94 -11.30
C SER A 15 -2.24 -2.28 -11.91
N LEU A 16 -2.09 -3.33 -11.08
CA LEU A 16 -1.76 -4.68 -11.55
C LEU A 16 -2.85 -5.29 -12.43
N ARG A 17 -4.12 -5.12 -12.05
CA ARG A 17 -5.26 -5.59 -12.84
C ARG A 17 -5.33 -4.89 -14.20
N ARG A 18 -5.12 -3.57 -14.22
CA ARG A 18 -5.05 -2.80 -15.48
C ARG A 18 -3.88 -3.22 -16.38
N SER A 19 -2.77 -3.68 -15.80
CA SER A 19 -1.65 -4.23 -16.55
C SER A 19 -1.84 -5.70 -16.98
N GLY A 20 -3.06 -6.26 -16.85
CA GLY A 20 -3.38 -7.63 -17.23
C GLY A 20 -2.96 -8.70 -16.22
N ARG A 21 -2.49 -8.34 -15.02
CA ARG A 21 -2.17 -9.32 -13.97
C ARG A 21 -3.42 -9.68 -13.18
N ARG A 22 -3.67 -10.97 -12.98
CA ARG A 22 -4.75 -11.44 -12.12
C ARG A 22 -4.32 -11.39 -10.65
N VAL A 23 -5.11 -10.71 -9.84
CA VAL A 23 -4.99 -10.68 -8.38
C VAL A 23 -6.37 -11.05 -7.85
N GLU A 24 -6.46 -12.19 -7.17
CA GLU A 24 -7.74 -12.73 -6.69
C GLU A 24 -8.13 -12.06 -5.38
N ASP A 25 -9.42 -11.75 -5.22
CA ASP A 25 -9.93 -11.11 -4.01
C ASP A 25 -9.73 -12.00 -2.77
N GLU A 26 -9.76 -13.33 -2.94
CA GLU A 26 -9.48 -14.30 -1.88
C GLU A 26 -8.05 -14.14 -1.32
N VAL A 27 -7.06 -13.89 -2.19
CA VAL A 27 -5.68 -13.61 -1.77
C VAL A 27 -5.60 -12.28 -1.02
N LEU A 28 -6.38 -11.28 -1.42
CA LEU A 28 -6.42 -9.97 -0.77
C LEU A 28 -7.04 -10.03 0.64
N ALA A 29 -7.97 -10.96 0.87
CA ALA A 29 -8.55 -11.18 2.19
C ALA A 29 -7.50 -11.61 3.24
N HIS A 30 -6.45 -12.32 2.82
CA HIS A 30 -5.36 -12.78 3.70
C HIS A 30 -4.34 -11.71 4.08
N ILE A 31 -4.29 -10.57 3.37
CA ILE A 31 -3.40 -9.44 3.69
C ILE A 31 -4.15 -8.28 4.33
N SER A 32 -5.49 -8.39 4.43
CA SER A 32 -6.32 -7.38 5.06
C SER A 32 -6.08 -7.39 6.58
N PRO A 33 -5.64 -6.26 7.17
CA PRO A 33 -5.46 -6.16 8.62
C PRO A 33 -6.74 -6.41 9.42
N ALA A 34 -7.91 -6.32 8.79
CA ALA A 34 -9.21 -6.52 9.43
C ALA A 34 -9.58 -8.01 9.61
N HIS A 35 -8.98 -8.93 8.84
CA HIS A 35 -9.28 -10.37 8.89
C HIS A 35 -8.09 -11.22 9.37
N SER A 36 -6.95 -10.60 9.70
CA SER A 36 -5.73 -11.31 10.10
C SER A 36 -5.19 -10.74 11.41
N GLU A 37 -4.87 -11.63 12.35
CA GLU A 37 -4.10 -11.25 13.54
C GLU A 37 -2.70 -10.80 13.12
N ASN A 38 -2.24 -9.71 13.73
CA ASN A 38 -0.91 -9.20 13.46
C ASN A 38 0.12 -10.17 14.04
N ILE A 39 0.84 -10.89 13.19
CA ILE A 39 1.88 -11.85 13.62
C ILE A 39 3.12 -11.17 14.21
N ASN A 40 3.26 -9.85 14.02
CA ASN A 40 4.32 -9.04 14.59
C ASN A 40 3.74 -8.02 15.57
N SER A 41 4.40 -7.87 16.73
CA SER A 41 4.17 -6.73 17.60
C SER A 41 4.78 -5.49 16.95
N PHE A 42 3.95 -4.70 16.27
CA PHE A 42 4.36 -3.35 15.95
C PHE A 42 4.40 -2.55 17.25
N GLY A 43 5.57 -2.02 17.62
CA GLY A 43 5.65 -0.98 18.64
C GLY A 43 4.87 0.27 18.20
N ALA A 44 4.99 1.37 18.95
CA ALA A 44 4.52 2.65 18.45
C ALA A 44 5.36 3.04 17.21
N ILE A 45 4.71 3.22 16.07
CA ILE A 45 5.34 3.83 14.89
C ILE A 45 5.04 5.31 14.98
N GLU A 46 6.03 6.12 15.36
CA GLU A 46 5.93 7.56 15.18
C GLU A 46 6.08 7.89 13.69
N VAL A 47 5.16 8.71 13.20
CA VAL A 47 5.14 9.18 11.83
C VAL A 47 5.28 10.70 11.86
N ASP A 48 6.36 11.22 11.27
CA ASP A 48 6.51 12.65 11.02
C ASP A 48 5.58 13.06 9.87
N VAL A 49 4.34 13.42 10.22
CA VAL A 49 3.32 13.76 9.23
C VAL A 49 3.76 14.94 8.36
N GLU A 50 4.48 15.90 8.92
CA GLU A 50 4.90 17.13 8.24
C GLU A 50 6.02 16.86 7.22
N GLY A 51 6.97 15.99 7.57
CA GLY A 51 8.00 15.50 6.65
C GLY A 51 7.46 14.55 5.56
N GLU A 52 6.35 13.86 5.83
CA GLU A 52 5.79 12.85 4.92
C GLU A 52 4.82 13.41 3.87
N LEU A 53 4.08 14.47 4.20
CA LEU A 53 3.12 15.10 3.27
C LEU A 53 3.73 15.56 1.93
N PRO A 54 4.93 16.17 1.88
CA PRO A 54 5.57 16.56 0.62
C PRO A 54 5.95 15.40 -0.30
N LEU A 55 5.99 14.16 0.21
CA LEU A 55 6.35 12.96 -0.56
C LEU A 55 5.16 12.36 -1.33
N LEU A 56 3.98 12.94 -1.18
CA LEU A 56 2.77 12.53 -1.91
C LEU A 56 2.77 13.16 -3.31
N GLY A 57 2.35 12.37 -4.30
CA GLY A 57 2.14 12.84 -5.67
C GLY A 57 0.83 13.63 -5.83
N PRO A 58 0.51 14.09 -7.06
CA PRO A 58 -0.66 14.94 -7.34
C PRO A 58 -2.01 14.31 -6.97
N THR A 59 -2.07 12.98 -6.85
CA THR A 59 -3.26 12.23 -6.45
C THR A 59 -3.41 12.08 -4.94
N GLY A 60 -2.48 12.60 -4.14
CA GLY A 60 -2.46 12.44 -2.69
C GLY A 60 -1.89 11.10 -2.20
N TYR A 61 -1.27 10.32 -3.09
CA TYR A 61 -0.62 9.04 -2.76
C TYR A 61 0.87 9.10 -3.03
N ARG A 62 1.68 8.33 -2.28
CA ARG A 62 3.08 8.12 -2.67
C ARG A 62 3.14 7.49 -4.06
N PRO A 63 4.12 7.88 -4.89
CA PRO A 63 4.38 7.19 -6.15
C PRO A 63 4.56 5.68 -5.92
N LEU A 64 4.06 4.88 -6.85
CA LEU A 64 4.36 3.45 -6.86
C LEU A 64 5.86 3.27 -7.08
N ARG A 65 6.50 2.38 -6.32
CA ARG A 65 7.89 2.00 -6.58
C ARG A 65 7.95 1.41 -7.99
N VAL A 66 8.75 2.04 -8.85
CA VAL A 66 9.03 1.48 -10.18
C VAL A 66 9.84 0.21 -9.96
N ARG A 67 9.53 -0.85 -10.70
CA ARG A 67 10.42 -2.02 -10.74
C ARG A 67 11.72 -1.59 -11.42
N ASP A 68 12.80 -1.47 -10.67
CA ASP A 68 14.13 -1.44 -11.26
C ASP A 68 14.37 -2.81 -11.91
N THR A 69 14.50 -2.85 -13.24
CA THR A 69 14.92 -4.04 -13.99
C THR A 69 16.43 -4.26 -13.85
N LEU A 70 16.93 -4.19 -12.63
CA LEU A 70 18.34 -4.39 -12.29
C LEU A 70 18.52 -5.63 -11.42
N PHE A 71 17.85 -6.73 -11.76
CA PHE A 71 18.27 -8.12 -11.48
C PHE A 71 17.69 -9.02 -12.57
#